data_AF-A0AA42NSQ1-F1
#
_entry.id   AF-A0AA42NSQ1-F1
#
_cell.length_a   1.000
_cell.length_b   1.000
_cell.length_c   1.000
_cell.angle_alpha   90.00
_cell.angle_beta   90.00
_cell.angle_gamma   90.00
#
_symmetry.space_group_name_H-M   'P 1'
#
loop_
_entity.id
_entity.type
_entity.pdbx_description
1 polymer ?
#
loop_
_entity_poly.entity_id
_entity_poly.type
_entity_poly.pdbx_seq_one_letter_code
_entity_poly.pdbx_strand_id
1 'polypeptide(L)'
;MDKLTIKTENTVLKLYTQSLVVSLVESVNGKTGVVVLNANDVGSDVAGSAATVQQNLDEAVNSLNNELSALSGEVETKANAAAVVQALATKADLIDGVIPASQLPSYVDDVLVYPTWSAFPVVGEAGKIYVTEDTNKTYRWSGSGYVVIADGVALGETATTAYRGDRGKAAYDHSLSQGNPHNTTTSDIPEGNKLYFTEDRVRSTIPIWMDINTLAGVAWHSSVDVSKSKIEIAKNQGNILIRGYLWMGGNIGSNITLITHTDERFMCDISFLQSTTIGTTLAQLFFMTNNLSRVVYANQGPDIFAGVNKFTLVGSSLSQNIVYHLAQVVVGKAKV
;
A
#
# COMPACT_ATOMS: atom_id res chain seq x y z
N MET A 1 41.40 144.08 -30.02
CA MET A 1 42.05 145.24 -29.36
C MET A 1 41.38 146.47 -29.96
N ASP A 2 40.30 146.92 -29.34
CA ASP A 2 39.47 148.01 -29.86
C ASP A 2 40.15 149.34 -29.52
N LYS A 3 40.43 150.14 -30.55
CA LYS A 3 41.23 151.37 -30.43
C LYS A 3 40.37 152.48 -29.81
N LEU A 4 40.75 152.97 -28.62
CA LEU A 4 40.23 154.25 -28.12
C LEU A 4 40.74 155.38 -29.01
N THR A 5 39.84 156.28 -29.40
CA THR A 5 40.20 157.46 -30.19
C THR A 5 40.19 158.69 -29.29
N ILE A 6 41.29 159.45 -29.31
CA ILE A 6 41.44 160.70 -28.55
C ILE A 6 41.34 161.88 -29.52
N LYS A 7 40.51 162.88 -29.21
CA LYS A 7 40.38 164.12 -29.99
C LYS A 7 40.45 165.34 -29.09
N THR A 8 40.93 166.46 -29.61
CA THR A 8 40.98 167.74 -28.89
C THR A 8 39.84 168.64 -29.35
N GLU A 9 39.00 169.07 -28.40
CA GLU A 9 37.91 170.03 -28.64
C GLU A 9 38.08 171.19 -27.66
N ASN A 10 38.01 172.44 -28.14
CA ASN A 10 38.13 173.64 -27.33
C ASN A 10 39.27 173.55 -26.29
N THR A 11 40.46 173.18 -26.76
CA THR A 11 41.69 173.04 -25.95
C THR A 11 41.66 171.97 -24.85
N VAL A 12 40.70 171.04 -24.85
CA VAL A 12 40.65 169.88 -23.94
C VAL A 12 40.65 168.56 -24.74
N LEU A 13 41.49 167.60 -24.35
CA LEU A 13 41.52 166.26 -24.95
C LEU A 13 40.40 165.39 -24.35
N LYS A 14 39.58 164.78 -25.21
CA LYS A 14 38.51 163.83 -24.84
C LYS A 14 38.76 162.46 -25.45
N LEU A 15 38.38 161.43 -24.69
CA LEU A 15 38.44 160.01 -25.06
C LEU A 15 37.06 159.53 -25.53
N TYR A 16 37.02 158.77 -26.63
CA TYR A 16 35.81 158.11 -27.10
C TYR A 16 36.04 156.59 -27.23
N THR A 17 35.09 155.80 -26.73
CA THR A 17 35.07 154.33 -26.83
C THR A 17 34.13 153.88 -27.96
N GLN A 18 34.56 152.92 -28.77
CA GLN A 18 33.73 152.30 -29.80
C GLN A 18 32.99 151.09 -29.18
N SER A 19 31.66 150.99 -29.36
CA SER A 19 30.82 149.99 -28.68
C SER A 19 31.17 148.53 -29.05
N LEU A 20 31.29 147.67 -28.04
CA LEU A 20 31.47 146.22 -28.13
C LEU A 20 30.15 145.55 -28.57
N VAL A 21 30.17 144.65 -29.55
CA VAL A 21 29.00 143.81 -29.89
C VAL A 21 29.25 142.38 -29.44
N VAL A 22 28.41 141.88 -28.53
CA VAL A 22 28.31 140.45 -28.16
C VAL A 22 27.04 139.91 -28.81
N SER A 23 27.16 138.86 -29.61
CA SER A 23 26.02 138.20 -30.25
C SER A 23 25.23 137.37 -29.23
N LEU A 24 24.00 137.81 -28.95
CA LEU A 24 23.03 137.09 -28.14
C LEU A 24 22.52 135.87 -28.92
N VAL A 25 22.11 134.80 -28.22
CA VAL A 25 21.42 133.68 -28.86
C VAL A 25 20.06 134.16 -29.34
N GLU A 26 19.83 134.13 -30.66
CA GLU A 26 18.62 134.69 -31.28
C GLU A 26 17.49 133.66 -31.44
N SER A 27 17.80 132.36 -31.40
CA SER A 27 16.80 131.28 -31.49
C SER A 27 17.24 130.01 -30.76
N VAL A 28 16.26 129.19 -30.34
CA VAL A 28 16.48 127.82 -29.88
C VAL A 28 15.55 126.91 -30.69
N ASN A 29 16.10 125.90 -31.36
CA ASN A 29 15.39 124.97 -32.24
C ASN A 29 14.47 125.66 -33.28
N GLY A 30 14.92 126.78 -33.86
CA GLY A 30 14.20 127.50 -34.92
C GLY A 30 13.08 128.44 -34.45
N LYS A 31 12.84 128.58 -33.14
CA LYS A 31 11.88 129.56 -32.59
C LYS A 31 12.59 130.83 -32.11
N THR A 32 12.06 132.00 -32.48
CA THR A 32 12.59 133.34 -32.12
C THR A 32 11.62 134.09 -31.20
N GLY A 33 12.13 134.91 -30.26
CA GLY A 33 11.31 135.70 -29.31
C GLY A 33 11.23 135.07 -27.91
N VAL A 34 10.08 135.19 -27.22
CA VAL A 34 9.84 134.45 -25.98
C VAL A 34 9.71 132.96 -26.31
N VAL A 35 10.77 132.19 -26.03
CA VAL A 35 10.82 130.76 -26.36
C VAL A 35 10.22 129.95 -25.21
N VAL A 36 9.04 129.37 -25.44
CA VAL A 36 8.47 128.32 -24.58
C VAL A 36 8.96 126.98 -25.11
N LEU A 37 9.79 126.28 -24.32
CA LEU A 37 10.31 124.95 -24.65
C LEU A 37 9.30 123.87 -24.23
N ASN A 38 9.09 122.87 -25.10
CA ASN A 38 8.39 121.63 -24.73
C ASN A 38 9.38 120.45 -24.62
N ALA A 39 8.90 119.28 -24.19
CA ALA A 39 9.74 118.10 -23.98
C ALA A 39 10.56 117.70 -25.25
N ASN A 40 9.97 117.82 -26.44
CA ASN A 40 10.64 117.51 -27.70
C ASN A 40 11.74 118.52 -28.05
N ASP A 41 11.59 119.79 -27.66
CA ASP A 41 12.58 120.85 -27.94
C ASP A 41 13.89 120.67 -27.14
N VAL A 42 13.88 119.90 -26.05
CA VAL A 42 15.05 119.68 -25.17
C VAL A 42 15.56 118.24 -25.18
N GLY A 43 14.99 117.37 -26.03
CA GLY A 43 15.30 115.93 -26.03
C GLY A 43 14.86 115.21 -24.75
N SER A 44 13.88 115.77 -24.01
CA SER A 44 13.25 115.10 -22.87
C SER A 44 12.28 114.07 -23.39
N ASP A 45 12.28 112.88 -22.78
CA ASP A 45 11.30 111.84 -23.08
C ASP A 45 9.87 112.39 -23.00
N VAL A 46 8.98 111.84 -23.84
CA VAL A 46 7.56 112.21 -23.86
C VAL A 46 6.98 112.07 -22.46
N ALA A 47 6.26 113.10 -21.98
CA ALA A 47 5.59 113.06 -20.69
C ALA A 47 4.74 111.79 -20.56
N GLY A 48 5.09 110.92 -19.61
CA GLY A 48 4.46 109.62 -19.41
C GLY A 48 5.30 108.39 -19.79
N SER A 49 6.43 108.54 -20.50
CA SER A 49 7.32 107.41 -20.85
C SER A 49 7.77 106.62 -19.61
N ALA A 50 8.18 107.33 -18.54
CA ALA A 50 8.54 106.71 -17.26
C ALA A 50 7.37 105.95 -16.61
N ALA A 51 6.12 106.43 -16.77
CA ALA A 51 4.93 105.77 -16.23
C ALA A 51 4.60 104.49 -17.01
N THR A 52 4.74 104.50 -18.34
CA THR A 52 4.58 103.30 -19.18
C THR A 52 5.66 102.26 -18.87
N VAL A 53 6.91 102.68 -18.68
CA VAL A 53 8.00 101.77 -18.26
C VAL A 53 7.70 101.15 -16.90
N GLN A 54 7.20 101.94 -15.94
CA GLN A 54 6.82 101.43 -14.62
C GLN A 54 5.68 100.40 -14.72
N GLN A 55 4.65 100.67 -15.53
CA GLN A 55 3.54 99.75 -15.73
C GLN A 55 4.01 98.41 -16.34
N ASN A 56 4.84 98.45 -17.38
CA ASN A 56 5.38 97.24 -18.00
C ASN A 56 6.23 96.43 -17.01
N LEU A 57 6.98 97.12 -16.15
CA LEU A 57 7.78 96.48 -15.11
C LEU A 57 6.89 95.83 -14.05
N ASP A 58 5.82 96.51 -13.62
CA ASP A 58 4.86 95.97 -12.65
C ASP A 58 4.13 94.73 -13.21
N GLU A 59 3.73 94.77 -14.49
CA GLU A 59 3.13 93.63 -15.18
C GLU A 59 4.10 92.43 -15.27
N ALA A 60 5.37 92.68 -15.62
CA ALA A 60 6.40 91.64 -15.65
C ALA A 60 6.67 91.05 -14.26
N VAL A 61 6.79 91.90 -13.24
CA VAL A 61 6.99 91.47 -11.84
C VAL A 61 5.81 90.63 -11.36
N ASN A 62 4.58 91.02 -11.68
CA ASN A 62 3.39 90.26 -11.33
C ASN A 62 3.37 88.89 -12.04
N SER A 63 3.76 88.82 -13.31
CA SER A 63 3.90 87.56 -14.03
C SER A 63 4.94 86.65 -13.37
N LEU A 64 6.13 87.17 -13.07
CA LEU A 64 7.18 86.43 -12.38
C LEU A 64 6.73 85.93 -11.00
N ASN A 65 6.00 86.77 -10.24
CA ASN A 65 5.48 86.38 -8.93
C ASN A 65 4.45 85.25 -9.04
N ASN A 66 3.60 85.27 -10.07
CA ASN A 66 2.63 84.20 -10.31
C ASN A 66 3.32 82.89 -10.71
N GLU A 67 4.32 82.95 -11.58
CA GLU A 67 5.13 81.79 -11.97
C GLU A 67 5.91 81.22 -10.77
N LEU A 68 6.52 82.08 -9.96
CA LEU A 68 7.22 81.68 -8.74
C LEU A 68 6.28 81.01 -7.73
N SER A 69 5.07 81.54 -7.57
CA SER A 69 4.03 80.96 -6.71
C SER A 69 3.62 79.57 -7.20
N ALA A 70 3.35 79.41 -8.50
CA ALA A 70 3.01 78.12 -9.11
C ALA A 70 4.15 77.10 -8.94
N LEU A 71 5.40 77.52 -9.18
CA LEU A 71 6.57 76.67 -9.02
C LEU A 71 6.78 76.28 -7.55
N SER A 72 6.54 77.19 -6.60
CA SER A 72 6.63 76.88 -5.17
C SER A 72 5.62 75.81 -4.76
N GLY A 73 4.38 75.89 -5.25
CA GLY A 73 3.36 74.86 -5.05
C GLY A 73 3.75 73.51 -5.67
N GLU A 74 4.29 73.49 -6.88
CA GLU A 74 4.80 72.25 -7.48
C GLU A 74 5.96 71.65 -6.69
N VAL A 75 6.89 72.48 -6.23
CA VAL A 75 8.02 72.04 -5.41
C VAL A 75 7.50 71.45 -4.10
N GLU A 76 6.51 72.04 -3.44
CA GLU A 76 5.92 71.46 -2.22
C GLU A 76 5.29 70.07 -2.46
N THR A 77 4.59 69.87 -3.59
CA THR A 77 4.02 68.54 -3.91
C THR A 77 5.09 67.49 -4.23
N LYS A 78 6.18 67.87 -4.91
CA LYS A 78 7.32 66.99 -5.26
C LYS A 78 8.30 66.80 -4.09
N ALA A 79 8.40 67.78 -3.19
CA ALA A 79 9.25 67.79 -2.00
C ALA A 79 8.65 67.00 -0.84
N ASN A 80 7.56 66.29 -1.05
CA ASN A 80 7.05 65.30 -0.11
C ASN A 80 7.96 64.06 0.04
N ALA A 81 9.27 64.21 -0.25
CA ALA A 81 10.34 63.32 0.16
C ALA A 81 10.22 62.95 1.65
N ALA A 82 9.73 63.87 2.50
CA ALA A 82 9.41 63.57 3.89
C ALA A 82 8.29 62.51 4.02
N ALA A 83 7.20 62.61 3.26
CA ALA A 83 6.17 61.56 3.25
C ALA A 83 6.65 60.27 2.60
N VAL A 84 7.50 60.33 1.57
CA VAL A 84 8.12 59.14 0.97
C VAL A 84 9.01 58.43 2.00
N VAL A 85 9.84 59.18 2.74
CA VAL A 85 10.67 58.65 3.83
C VAL A 85 9.81 58.08 4.96
N GLN A 86 8.73 58.76 5.36
CA GLN A 86 7.80 58.24 6.37
C GLN A 86 7.10 56.96 5.91
N ALA A 87 6.68 56.89 4.64
CA ALA A 87 6.05 55.70 4.07
C ALA A 87 7.02 54.52 4.02
N LEU A 88 8.28 54.76 3.64
CA LEU A 88 9.35 53.76 3.57
C LEU A 88 9.82 53.30 4.95
N ALA A 89 9.80 54.17 5.97
CA ALA A 89 10.21 53.84 7.33
C ALA A 89 9.37 52.71 7.98
N THR A 90 8.20 52.39 7.42
CA THR A 90 7.33 51.29 7.87
C THR A 90 7.47 50.01 7.05
N LYS A 91 8.39 49.99 6.06
CA LYS A 91 8.65 48.83 5.19
C LYS A 91 9.93 48.12 5.63
N ALA A 92 10.09 46.87 5.19
CA ALA A 92 11.35 46.15 5.35
C ALA A 92 12.43 46.76 4.44
N ASP A 93 13.67 46.72 4.91
CA ASP A 93 14.83 47.10 4.11
C ASP A 93 15.12 46.03 3.05
N LEU A 94 15.77 46.44 1.97
CA LEU A 94 16.25 45.55 0.93
C LEU A 94 17.78 45.61 0.87
N ILE A 95 18.42 44.44 0.88
CA ILE A 95 19.85 44.27 0.58
C ILE A 95 19.91 43.44 -0.70
N ASP A 96 20.52 43.98 -1.75
CA ASP A 96 20.61 43.35 -3.07
C ASP A 96 19.26 42.87 -3.64
N GLY A 97 18.18 43.60 -3.33
CA GLY A 97 16.82 43.30 -3.80
C GLY A 97 16.08 42.23 -3.00
N VAL A 98 16.62 41.78 -1.86
CA VAL A 98 16.02 40.78 -0.98
C VAL A 98 15.82 41.37 0.42
N ILE A 99 14.74 40.96 1.11
CA ILE A 99 14.52 41.28 2.52
C ILE A 99 15.46 40.43 3.38
N PRO A 100 16.32 41.02 4.23
CA PRO A 100 17.18 40.26 5.14
C PRO A 100 16.38 39.37 6.10
N ALA A 101 16.89 38.18 6.40
CA ALA A 101 16.20 37.21 7.27
C ALA A 101 15.86 37.75 8.66
N SER A 102 16.63 38.73 9.18
CA SER A 102 16.36 39.39 10.47
C SER A 102 15.10 40.26 10.49
N GLN A 103 14.60 40.67 9.32
CA GLN A 103 13.36 41.41 9.16
C GLN A 103 12.18 40.52 8.77
N LEU A 104 12.45 39.23 8.53
CA LEU A 104 11.41 38.24 8.32
C LEU A 104 10.92 37.73 9.69
N PRO A 105 9.59 37.56 9.86
CA PRO A 105 9.09 36.85 11.02
C PRO A 105 9.64 35.43 11.11
N SER A 106 9.79 34.89 12.33
CA SER A 106 10.49 33.62 12.60
C SER A 106 9.89 32.39 11.89
N TYR A 107 8.66 32.46 11.43
CA TYR A 107 7.96 31.40 10.69
C TYR A 107 8.26 31.36 9.18
N VAL A 108 9.12 32.26 8.67
CA VAL A 108 9.54 32.29 7.25
C VAL A 108 10.83 31.48 7.00
N ASP A 109 11.43 30.91 8.04
CA ASP A 109 12.60 30.02 7.97
C ASP A 109 12.30 28.70 8.70
N ASP A 110 11.27 27.99 8.27
CA ASP A 110 10.69 26.86 8.98
C ASP A 110 11.46 25.55 8.80
N VAL A 111 12.30 25.39 7.78
CA VAL A 111 13.05 24.15 7.52
C VAL A 111 14.55 24.38 7.62
N LEU A 112 15.15 23.85 8.68
CA LEU A 112 16.59 23.91 8.93
C LEU A 112 17.23 22.55 8.60
N VAL A 113 18.23 22.56 7.72
CA VAL A 113 18.92 21.35 7.25
C VAL A 113 20.31 21.28 7.88
N TYR A 114 20.65 20.15 8.48
CA TYR A 114 21.96 19.90 9.08
C TYR A 114 22.55 18.58 8.57
N PRO A 115 23.89 18.43 8.56
CA PRO A 115 24.52 17.19 8.10
C PRO A 115 24.11 15.95 8.90
N THR A 116 23.99 16.07 10.22
CA THR A 116 23.66 14.98 11.15
C THR A 116 22.82 15.48 12.31
N TRP A 117 22.17 14.56 13.03
CA TRP A 117 21.39 14.89 14.24
C TRP A 117 22.23 15.58 15.33
N SER A 118 23.51 15.21 15.48
CA SER A 118 24.42 15.81 16.47
C SER A 118 24.80 17.25 16.15
N ALA A 119 24.55 17.71 14.92
CA ALA A 119 24.80 19.10 14.51
C ALA A 119 23.60 20.02 14.81
N PHE A 120 22.47 19.48 15.28
CA PHE A 120 21.34 20.29 15.71
C PHE A 120 21.72 21.18 16.92
N PRO A 121 21.09 22.36 17.05
CA PRO A 121 21.17 23.16 18.27
C PRO A 121 20.84 22.34 19.52
N VAL A 122 21.48 22.64 20.65
CA VAL A 122 21.17 21.97 21.93
C VAL A 122 19.71 22.20 22.35
N VAL A 123 19.17 23.38 22.02
CA VAL A 123 17.76 23.75 22.23
C VAL A 123 17.18 24.17 20.90
N GLY A 124 16.14 23.46 20.44
CA GLY A 124 15.40 23.82 19.24
C GLY A 124 14.39 24.94 19.49
N GLU A 125 13.92 25.53 18.39
CA GLU A 125 12.87 26.55 18.40
C GLU A 125 11.52 25.92 18.09
N ALA A 126 10.48 26.35 18.81
CA ALA A 126 9.11 25.90 18.57
C ALA A 126 8.64 26.36 17.19
N GLY A 127 8.00 25.46 16.43
CA GLY A 127 7.49 25.75 15.08
C GLY A 127 8.51 25.58 13.95
N LYS A 128 9.77 25.24 14.25
CA LYS A 128 10.77 24.86 13.25
C LYS A 128 10.76 23.36 12.99
N ILE A 129 11.07 23.01 11.75
CA ILE A 129 11.33 21.68 11.22
C ILE A 129 12.82 21.55 11.00
N TYR A 130 13.37 20.42 11.44
CA TYR A 130 14.78 20.11 11.32
C TYR A 130 14.94 18.86 10.46
N VAL A 131 15.85 18.88 9.49
CA VAL A 131 16.11 17.75 8.60
C VAL A 131 17.58 17.38 8.69
N THR A 132 17.89 16.08 8.78
CA THR A 132 19.26 15.61 8.66
C THR A 132 19.54 15.08 7.26
N GLU A 133 20.68 15.44 6.67
CA GLU A 133 21.06 15.00 5.32
C GLU A 133 21.48 13.52 5.27
N ASP A 134 22.12 13.03 6.33
CA ASP A 134 22.63 11.66 6.44
C ASP A 134 21.54 10.58 6.39
N THR A 135 20.40 10.82 7.01
CA THR A 135 19.29 9.87 7.12
C THR A 135 18.00 10.36 6.47
N ASN A 136 17.97 11.60 5.97
CA ASN A 136 16.78 12.27 5.44
C ASN A 136 15.59 12.27 6.42
N LYS A 137 15.87 12.24 7.73
CA LYS A 137 14.83 12.24 8.76
C LYS A 137 14.39 13.67 9.07
N THR A 138 13.08 13.83 9.26
CA THR A 138 12.43 15.09 9.64
C THR A 138 12.05 15.08 11.12
N TYR A 139 12.40 16.16 11.82
CA TYR A 139 12.19 16.34 13.25
C TYR A 139 11.46 17.67 13.53
N ARG A 140 10.74 17.73 14.65
CA ARG A 140 10.25 18.97 15.28
C ARG A 140 10.76 19.10 16.70
N TRP A 141 10.89 20.33 17.18
CA TRP A 141 11.13 20.58 18.60
C TRP A 141 9.84 20.44 19.42
N SER A 142 9.84 19.59 20.45
CA SER A 142 8.68 19.35 21.32
C SER A 142 8.57 20.31 22.52
N GLY A 143 9.58 21.17 22.72
CA GLY A 143 9.76 21.96 23.94
C GLY A 143 10.82 21.39 24.88
N SER A 144 11.12 20.09 24.79
CA SER A 144 12.13 19.41 25.62
C SER A 144 13.13 18.55 24.84
N GLY A 145 12.89 18.34 23.55
CA GLY A 145 13.76 17.54 22.69
C GLY A 145 13.30 17.51 21.23
N TYR A 146 14.12 16.91 20.37
CA TYR A 146 13.76 16.66 18.97
C TYR A 146 12.95 15.38 18.82
N VAL A 147 11.80 15.48 18.16
CA VAL A 147 10.89 14.36 17.89
C VAL A 147 10.78 14.16 16.39
N VAL A 148 11.07 12.94 15.92
CA VAL A 148 10.86 12.54 14.53
C VAL A 148 9.38 12.63 14.16
N ILE A 149 9.07 13.23 13.01
CA ILE A 149 7.71 13.36 12.49
C ILE A 149 7.41 12.28 11.44
N ALA A 150 8.44 11.83 10.72
CA ALA A 150 8.33 10.81 9.67
C ALA A 150 9.35 9.69 9.93
N ASP A 151 9.16 8.91 10.99
CA ASP A 151 9.84 7.61 11.06
C ASP A 151 8.98 6.67 10.22
N GLY A 152 9.59 6.05 9.21
CA GLY A 152 8.89 5.09 8.36
C GLY A 152 8.24 3.96 9.18
N VAL A 153 7.50 3.09 8.51
CA VAL A 153 6.86 1.95 9.15
C VAL A 153 7.93 0.98 9.69
N ALA A 154 8.01 0.83 11.01
CA ALA A 154 8.86 -0.18 11.62
C ALA A 154 8.30 -1.58 11.34
N LEU A 155 9.12 -2.47 10.78
CA LEU A 155 8.73 -3.86 10.52
C LEU A 155 9.04 -4.75 11.73
N GLY A 156 8.09 -5.61 12.12
CA GLY A 156 8.23 -6.47 13.29
C GLY A 156 7.01 -7.34 13.57
N GLU A 157 6.99 -7.94 14.76
CA GLU A 157 5.92 -8.85 15.23
C GLU A 157 5.24 -8.34 16.52
N THR A 158 5.49 -7.09 16.92
CA THR A 158 4.88 -6.46 18.10
C THR A 158 3.70 -5.58 17.72
N ALA A 159 2.88 -5.20 18.70
CA ALA A 159 1.69 -4.36 18.49
C ALA A 159 1.99 -2.96 17.92
N THR A 160 3.24 -2.50 17.97
CA THR A 160 3.67 -1.17 17.47
C THR A 160 4.42 -1.25 16.14
N THR A 161 4.48 -2.42 15.52
CA THR A 161 5.21 -2.65 14.25
C THR A 161 4.30 -3.26 13.20
N ALA A 162 4.55 -2.97 11.93
CA ALA A 162 3.85 -3.64 10.84
C ALA A 162 4.50 -5.00 10.56
N TYR A 163 3.67 -6.01 10.29
CA TYR A 163 4.17 -7.30 9.86
C TYR A 163 4.78 -7.20 8.46
N ARG A 164 5.79 -8.04 8.18
CA ARG A 164 6.44 -8.00 6.87
C ARG A 164 5.51 -8.48 5.76
N GLY A 165 5.46 -7.72 4.67
CA GLY A 165 4.57 -8.01 3.54
C GLY A 165 4.87 -9.34 2.83
N ASP A 166 6.13 -9.75 2.73
CA ASP A 166 6.55 -11.05 2.16
C ASP A 166 5.95 -12.23 2.93
N ARG A 167 6.06 -12.19 4.26
CA ARG A 167 5.50 -13.21 5.15
C ARG A 167 3.97 -13.17 5.17
N GLY A 168 3.39 -11.97 5.17
CA GLY A 168 1.94 -11.78 5.10
C GLY A 168 1.36 -12.40 3.82
N LYS A 169 2.02 -12.20 2.68
CA LYS A 169 1.63 -12.84 1.42
C LYS A 169 1.70 -14.36 1.50
N ALA A 170 2.80 -14.91 2.02
CA ALA A 170 2.95 -16.37 2.17
C ALA A 170 1.84 -16.97 3.06
N ALA A 171 1.50 -16.31 4.17
CA ALA A 171 0.41 -16.74 5.05
C ALA A 171 -0.97 -16.63 4.36
N TYR A 172 -1.21 -15.55 3.62
CA TYR A 172 -2.44 -15.37 2.85
C TYR A 172 -2.60 -16.47 1.78
N ASP A 173 -1.56 -16.70 0.97
CA ASP A 173 -1.57 -17.75 -0.05
C ASP A 173 -1.79 -19.14 0.58
N HIS A 174 -1.17 -19.42 1.73
CA HIS A 174 -1.38 -20.66 2.48
C HIS A 174 -2.82 -20.80 2.99
N SER A 175 -3.45 -19.70 3.43
CA SER A 175 -4.85 -19.69 3.91
C SER A 175 -5.86 -19.98 2.81
N LEU A 176 -5.51 -19.68 1.55
CA LEU A 176 -6.34 -19.98 0.38
C LEU A 176 -6.11 -21.40 -0.15
N SER A 177 -5.06 -22.09 0.30
CA SER A 177 -4.77 -23.44 -0.15
C SER A 177 -5.82 -24.42 0.36
N GLN A 178 -6.43 -25.17 -0.55
CA GLN A 178 -7.42 -26.21 -0.23
C GLN A 178 -6.80 -27.60 -0.38
N GLY A 179 -7.28 -28.56 0.42
CA GLY A 179 -6.87 -29.95 0.35
C GLY A 179 -5.64 -30.24 1.22
N ASN A 180 -4.64 -30.89 0.64
CA ASN A 180 -3.42 -31.33 1.32
C ASN A 180 -2.21 -30.48 0.88
N PRO A 181 -2.04 -29.26 1.41
CA PRO A 181 -0.95 -28.36 1.03
C PRO A 181 0.44 -28.90 1.37
N HIS A 182 0.52 -29.81 2.33
CA HIS A 182 1.77 -30.41 2.77
C HIS A 182 2.13 -31.68 1.99
N ASN A 183 1.27 -32.11 1.04
CA ASN A 183 1.42 -33.33 0.26
C ASN A 183 1.74 -34.56 1.14
N THR A 184 1.22 -34.58 2.36
CA THR A 184 1.44 -35.65 3.34
C THR A 184 0.44 -36.77 3.14
N THR A 185 0.90 -38.01 3.19
CA THR A 185 0.00 -39.16 3.26
C THR A 185 -0.39 -39.43 4.72
N THR A 186 -1.41 -40.26 4.94
CA THR A 186 -1.74 -40.72 6.30
C THR A 186 -0.57 -41.46 6.96
N SER A 187 0.34 -42.04 6.18
CA SER A 187 1.56 -42.68 6.67
C SER A 187 2.59 -41.68 7.20
N ASP A 188 2.55 -40.42 6.75
CA ASP A 188 3.48 -39.36 7.19
C ASP A 188 2.99 -38.65 8.47
N ILE A 189 1.78 -38.97 8.93
CA ILE A 189 1.15 -38.35 10.10
C ILE A 189 1.07 -39.38 11.23
N PRO A 190 1.87 -39.23 12.31
CA PRO A 190 1.78 -40.12 13.46
C PRO A 190 0.39 -40.09 14.10
N GLU A 191 -0.31 -41.23 14.10
CA GLU A 191 -1.68 -41.34 14.65
C GLU A 191 -1.73 -41.27 16.20
N GLY A 192 -0.57 -41.38 16.85
CA GLY A 192 -0.49 -41.45 18.31
C GLY A 192 -1.29 -42.63 18.86
N ASN A 193 -2.02 -42.42 19.97
CA ASN A 193 -2.79 -43.47 20.64
C ASN A 193 -4.17 -43.72 20.02
N LYS A 194 -4.53 -43.00 18.95
CA LYS A 194 -5.84 -43.09 18.32
C LYS A 194 -5.61 -43.60 16.90
N LEU A 195 -5.64 -44.92 16.76
CA LEU A 195 -5.35 -45.68 15.55
C LEU A 195 -6.45 -45.52 14.48
N TYR A 196 -6.80 -44.29 14.13
CA TYR A 196 -7.94 -43.96 13.26
C TYR A 196 -7.82 -44.50 11.84
N PHE A 197 -6.61 -44.68 11.30
CA PHE A 197 -6.40 -45.21 9.94
C PHE A 197 -5.66 -46.55 9.91
N THR A 198 -5.12 -46.97 11.04
CA THR A 198 -4.37 -48.22 11.20
C THR A 198 -5.15 -49.33 11.90
N GLU A 199 -6.28 -49.05 12.57
CA GLU A 199 -7.06 -50.11 13.20
C GLU A 199 -7.67 -51.10 12.21
N ASP A 200 -7.53 -52.40 12.52
CA ASP A 200 -8.07 -53.51 11.72
C ASP A 200 -9.58 -53.41 11.46
N ARG A 201 -10.35 -52.75 12.34
CA ARG A 201 -11.79 -52.53 12.14
C ARG A 201 -12.11 -51.50 11.06
N VAL A 202 -11.23 -50.50 10.88
CA VAL A 202 -11.42 -49.39 9.94
C VAL A 202 -11.04 -49.83 8.53
N ARG A 203 -10.05 -50.72 8.42
CA ARG A 203 -9.82 -51.52 7.22
C ARG A 203 -10.90 -52.59 7.13
N SER A 204 -12.08 -52.25 6.61
CA SER A 204 -13.05 -53.22 6.10
C SER A 204 -12.36 -54.09 5.04
N THR A 205 -11.68 -55.15 5.46
CA THR A 205 -10.94 -56.03 4.57
C THR A 205 -11.94 -56.89 3.82
N ILE A 206 -11.98 -56.69 2.51
CA ILE A 206 -12.61 -57.63 1.59
C ILE A 206 -11.93 -58.99 1.85
N PRO A 207 -12.68 -60.07 2.12
CA PRO A 207 -12.08 -61.38 2.33
C PRO A 207 -11.26 -61.78 1.11
N ILE A 208 -10.00 -62.17 1.32
CA ILE A 208 -9.18 -62.77 0.27
C ILE A 208 -9.60 -64.23 0.16
N TRP A 209 -10.28 -64.57 -0.94
CA TRP A 209 -10.79 -65.90 -1.21
C TRP A 209 -9.71 -66.80 -1.78
N MET A 210 -9.58 -68.00 -1.20
CA MET A 210 -8.66 -69.03 -1.62
C MET A 210 -9.45 -70.24 -2.10
N ASP A 211 -9.09 -70.79 -3.26
CA ASP A 211 -9.66 -72.05 -3.74
C ASP A 211 -9.32 -73.18 -2.76
N ILE A 212 -10.33 -73.93 -2.31
CA ILE A 212 -10.15 -75.00 -1.33
C ILE A 212 -9.14 -76.04 -1.80
N ASN A 213 -8.97 -76.26 -3.11
CA ASN A 213 -8.01 -77.20 -3.67
C ASN A 213 -6.54 -76.81 -3.41
N THR A 214 -6.29 -75.56 -3.02
CA THR A 214 -4.94 -75.07 -2.68
C THR A 214 -4.57 -75.27 -1.21
N LEU A 215 -5.51 -75.76 -0.39
CA LEU A 215 -5.28 -76.04 1.01
C LEU A 215 -4.53 -77.36 1.20
N ALA A 216 -3.78 -77.45 2.30
CA ALA A 216 -3.14 -78.70 2.70
C ALA A 216 -4.18 -79.80 3.03
N GLY A 217 -3.93 -81.02 2.54
CA GLY A 217 -4.68 -82.23 2.89
C GLY A 217 -6.10 -82.32 2.33
N VAL A 218 -6.37 -81.65 1.21
CA VAL A 218 -7.72 -81.63 0.63
C VAL A 218 -8.06 -82.97 -0.01
N ALA A 219 -9.23 -83.51 0.34
CA ALA A 219 -9.81 -84.66 -0.34
C ALA A 219 -11.30 -84.45 -0.59
N TRP A 220 -11.73 -84.78 -1.81
CA TRP A 220 -13.12 -84.71 -2.26
C TRP A 220 -13.75 -86.10 -2.34
N HIS A 221 -15.04 -86.18 -2.11
CA HIS A 221 -15.81 -87.40 -2.39
C HIS A 221 -15.81 -87.71 -3.89
N SER A 222 -15.67 -88.98 -4.27
CA SER A 222 -15.51 -89.40 -5.68
C SER A 222 -16.69 -89.05 -6.59
N SER A 223 -17.90 -88.94 -6.03
CA SER A 223 -19.10 -88.51 -6.76
C SER A 223 -19.19 -86.98 -7.00
N VAL A 224 -18.26 -86.17 -6.49
CA VAL A 224 -18.18 -84.73 -6.79
C VAL A 224 -17.25 -84.52 -7.97
N ASP A 225 -17.72 -83.86 -9.02
CA ASP A 225 -16.85 -83.48 -10.14
C ASP A 225 -16.09 -82.21 -9.76
N VAL A 226 -14.84 -82.40 -9.32
CA VAL A 226 -13.97 -81.30 -8.86
C VAL A 226 -13.69 -80.30 -9.99
N SER A 227 -13.64 -80.75 -11.24
CA SER A 227 -13.37 -79.87 -12.39
C SER A 227 -14.50 -78.87 -12.67
N LYS A 228 -15.71 -79.19 -12.22
CA LYS A 228 -16.92 -78.36 -12.36
C LYS A 228 -17.44 -77.82 -11.03
N SER A 229 -16.70 -78.03 -9.94
CA SER A 229 -17.04 -77.53 -8.61
C SER A 229 -16.05 -76.45 -8.22
N LYS A 230 -16.48 -75.50 -7.39
CA LYS A 230 -15.59 -74.49 -6.85
C LYS A 230 -16.02 -74.16 -5.44
N ILE A 231 -15.13 -74.39 -4.47
CA ILE A 231 -15.34 -73.96 -3.09
C ILE A 231 -14.19 -73.04 -2.71
N GLU A 232 -14.52 -71.92 -2.10
CA GLU A 232 -13.55 -70.91 -1.68
C GLU A 232 -13.66 -70.67 -0.18
N ILE A 233 -12.52 -70.49 0.47
CA ILE A 233 -12.39 -70.20 1.90
C ILE A 233 -11.64 -68.88 2.11
N ALA A 234 -11.97 -68.15 3.17
CA ALA A 234 -11.27 -66.93 3.55
C ALA A 234 -11.21 -66.77 5.07
N LYS A 235 -10.13 -66.14 5.57
CA LYS A 235 -10.02 -65.65 6.95
C LYS A 235 -10.24 -64.15 6.91
N ASN A 236 -11.25 -63.64 7.63
CA ASN A 236 -11.53 -62.20 7.70
C ASN A 236 -12.00 -61.80 9.10
N GLN A 237 -11.37 -60.77 9.67
CA GLN A 237 -11.70 -60.25 11.01
C GLN A 237 -11.82 -61.34 12.09
N GLY A 238 -10.90 -62.31 12.07
CA GLY A 238 -10.89 -63.45 13.01
C GLY A 238 -11.97 -64.50 12.77
N ASN A 239 -12.73 -64.43 11.68
CA ASN A 239 -13.72 -65.43 11.27
C ASN A 239 -13.21 -66.23 10.06
N ILE A 240 -13.70 -67.46 9.91
CA ILE A 240 -13.54 -68.27 8.72
C ILE A 240 -14.84 -68.21 7.92
N LEU A 241 -14.73 -67.90 6.63
CA LEU A 241 -15.84 -67.81 5.69
C LEU A 241 -15.66 -68.85 4.60
N ILE A 242 -16.77 -69.40 4.11
CA ILE A 242 -16.81 -70.32 2.97
C ILE A 242 -17.92 -69.91 2.00
N ARG A 243 -17.71 -70.19 0.71
CA ARG A 243 -18.72 -70.05 -0.35
C ARG A 243 -18.41 -70.99 -1.52
N GLY A 244 -19.32 -71.05 -2.50
CA GLY A 244 -19.03 -71.65 -3.80
C GLY A 244 -20.18 -72.49 -4.34
N TYR A 245 -19.86 -73.54 -5.09
CA TYR A 245 -20.83 -74.48 -5.64
C TYR A 245 -20.21 -75.86 -5.88
N LEU A 246 -21.07 -76.88 -5.87
CA LEU A 246 -20.74 -78.29 -6.13
C LEU A 246 -21.48 -78.77 -7.36
N TRP A 247 -20.78 -79.43 -8.28
CA TRP A 247 -21.39 -80.21 -9.36
C TRP A 247 -21.28 -81.70 -9.04
N MET A 248 -22.42 -82.39 -9.06
CA MET A 248 -22.50 -83.80 -8.69
C MET A 248 -22.34 -84.70 -9.92
N GLY A 249 -21.25 -85.47 -9.98
CA GLY A 249 -21.03 -86.50 -11.01
C GLY A 249 -21.70 -87.83 -10.71
N GLY A 250 -22.05 -88.08 -9.44
CA GLY A 250 -22.81 -89.25 -9.01
C GLY A 250 -23.76 -88.91 -7.87
N ASN A 251 -24.69 -89.82 -7.58
CA ASN A 251 -25.57 -89.69 -6.43
C ASN A 251 -24.77 -89.87 -5.12
N ILE A 252 -25.09 -89.08 -4.10
CA ILE A 252 -24.55 -89.22 -2.74
C ILE A 252 -25.72 -89.36 -1.76
N GLY A 253 -25.65 -90.37 -0.89
CA GLY A 253 -26.61 -90.60 0.20
C GLY A 253 -26.45 -89.61 1.36
N SER A 254 -27.20 -89.78 2.44
CA SER A 254 -27.02 -88.97 3.66
C SER A 254 -25.83 -89.47 4.50
N ASN A 255 -25.32 -88.59 5.38
CA ASN A 255 -24.22 -88.88 6.32
C ASN A 255 -22.89 -89.20 5.64
N ILE A 256 -22.60 -88.52 4.52
CA ILE A 256 -21.38 -88.70 3.73
C ILE A 256 -20.50 -87.45 3.81
N THR A 257 -19.19 -87.64 4.01
CA THR A 257 -18.21 -86.55 3.93
C THR A 257 -17.96 -86.18 2.47
N LEU A 258 -18.18 -84.90 2.14
CA LEU A 258 -18.03 -84.32 0.80
C LEU A 258 -16.62 -83.81 0.54
N ILE A 259 -16.05 -83.11 1.52
CA ILE A 259 -14.73 -82.49 1.45
C ILE A 259 -14.04 -82.62 2.79
N THR A 260 -12.73 -82.82 2.78
CA THR A 260 -11.86 -82.70 3.96
C THR A 260 -10.67 -81.81 3.66
N HIS A 261 -10.07 -81.18 4.68
CA HIS A 261 -8.74 -80.56 4.60
C HIS A 261 -8.03 -80.58 5.97
N THR A 262 -6.71 -80.39 5.99
CA THR A 262 -5.88 -80.31 7.20
C THR A 262 -5.11 -78.99 7.33
N ASP A 263 -5.40 -78.01 6.48
CA ASP A 263 -4.72 -76.71 6.51
C ASP A 263 -5.00 -75.92 7.80
N GLU A 264 -3.97 -75.75 8.62
CA GLU A 264 -4.04 -75.11 9.94
C GLU A 264 -4.50 -73.64 9.86
N ARG A 265 -4.24 -72.94 8.75
CA ARG A 265 -4.60 -71.53 8.57
C ARG A 265 -6.11 -71.30 8.58
N PHE A 266 -6.87 -72.35 8.27
CA PHE A 266 -8.33 -72.33 8.15
C PHE A 266 -9.00 -73.32 9.11
N MET A 267 -8.39 -73.58 10.27
CA MET A 267 -9.02 -74.33 11.34
C MET A 267 -9.82 -73.41 12.26
N CYS A 268 -11.03 -73.84 12.64
CA CYS A 268 -11.83 -73.11 13.63
C CYS A 268 -11.22 -73.27 15.03
N ASP A 269 -11.30 -72.23 15.85
CA ASP A 269 -11.09 -72.36 17.29
C ASP A 269 -12.24 -73.19 17.87
N ILE A 270 -11.90 -74.25 18.57
CA ILE A 270 -12.85 -75.22 19.13
C ILE A 270 -12.76 -75.26 20.66
N SER A 271 -11.99 -74.36 21.27
CA SER A 271 -11.77 -74.27 22.72
C SER A 271 -13.08 -74.10 23.51
N PHE A 272 -14.14 -73.58 22.88
CA PHE A 272 -15.46 -73.41 23.48
C PHE A 272 -16.32 -74.68 23.50
N LEU A 273 -15.96 -75.74 22.78
CA LEU A 273 -16.73 -76.99 22.75
C LEU A 273 -16.40 -77.86 23.97
N GLN A 274 -17.36 -78.03 24.88
CA GLN A 274 -17.26 -78.93 26.05
C GLN A 274 -17.70 -80.38 25.75
N SER A 275 -17.73 -80.80 24.48
CA SER A 275 -18.26 -82.11 24.08
C SER A 275 -17.17 -83.10 23.72
N THR A 276 -17.15 -84.24 24.39
CA THR A 276 -16.25 -85.39 24.14
C THR A 276 -16.78 -86.36 23.07
N THR A 277 -17.85 -86.02 22.35
CA THR A 277 -18.49 -86.93 21.38
C THR A 277 -18.03 -86.65 19.94
N ILE A 278 -17.73 -87.72 19.19
CA ILE A 278 -17.39 -87.68 17.76
C ILE A 278 -18.57 -87.06 16.97
N GLY A 279 -18.30 -86.04 16.15
CA GLY A 279 -19.29 -85.48 15.20
C GLY A 279 -20.00 -84.19 15.63
N THR A 280 -19.34 -83.30 16.39
CA THR A 280 -19.90 -81.97 16.70
C THR A 280 -20.03 -81.08 15.46
N THR A 281 -21.19 -80.45 15.31
CA THR A 281 -21.45 -79.45 14.27
C THR A 281 -21.00 -78.06 14.73
N LEU A 282 -20.01 -77.47 14.05
CA LEU A 282 -19.63 -76.07 14.21
C LEU A 282 -20.53 -75.12 13.43
N ALA A 283 -20.86 -75.47 12.19
CA ALA A 283 -21.73 -74.68 11.34
C ALA A 283 -22.61 -75.57 10.45
N GLN A 284 -23.87 -75.17 10.30
CA GLN A 284 -24.76 -75.73 9.30
C GLN A 284 -24.60 -74.96 7.99
N LEU A 285 -24.21 -75.68 6.95
CA LEU A 285 -24.13 -75.16 5.59
C LEU A 285 -25.41 -75.47 4.84
N PHE A 286 -25.87 -74.53 4.04
CA PHE A 286 -27.08 -74.63 3.25
C PHE A 286 -26.69 -74.61 1.77
N PHE A 287 -26.77 -75.77 1.12
CA PHE A 287 -26.63 -75.81 -0.32
C PHE A 287 -27.99 -75.74 -1.01
N MET A 288 -28.07 -74.95 -2.07
CA MET A 288 -29.30 -74.71 -2.82
C MET A 288 -29.12 -75.06 -4.30
N THR A 289 -30.09 -75.76 -4.88
CA THR A 289 -30.16 -75.90 -6.36
C THR A 289 -30.48 -74.56 -7.02
N ASN A 290 -30.26 -74.43 -8.33
CA ASN A 290 -30.59 -73.22 -9.11
C ASN A 290 -32.02 -72.69 -8.92
N ASN A 291 -32.97 -73.56 -8.53
CA ASN A 291 -34.38 -73.19 -8.31
C ASN A 291 -34.73 -72.96 -6.82
N LEU A 292 -33.73 -72.84 -5.93
CA LEU A 292 -33.87 -72.64 -4.48
C LEU A 292 -34.70 -73.72 -3.75
N SER A 293 -34.94 -74.87 -4.38
CA SER A 293 -35.98 -75.82 -3.96
C SER A 293 -35.55 -76.85 -2.92
N ARG A 294 -34.27 -76.91 -2.54
CA ARG A 294 -33.75 -77.91 -1.59
C ARG A 294 -32.64 -77.32 -0.75
N VAL A 295 -32.83 -77.35 0.57
CA VAL A 295 -31.81 -77.07 1.58
C VAL A 295 -31.12 -78.37 1.92
N VAL A 296 -29.81 -78.40 1.78
CA VAL A 296 -28.98 -79.55 2.15
C VAL A 296 -28.08 -79.13 3.29
N TYR A 297 -28.18 -79.84 4.42
CA TYR A 297 -27.38 -79.60 5.62
C TYR A 297 -26.00 -80.23 5.47
N ALA A 298 -24.94 -79.45 5.66
CA ALA A 298 -23.64 -80.04 6.00
C ALA A 298 -23.13 -79.51 7.33
N ASN A 299 -22.67 -80.42 8.17
CA ASN A 299 -21.98 -80.06 9.41
C ASN A 299 -20.51 -79.88 9.07
N GLN A 300 -19.98 -78.67 9.25
CA GLN A 300 -18.53 -78.51 9.43
C GLN A 300 -18.21 -78.88 10.86
N GLY A 301 -17.32 -79.85 11.06
CA GLY A 301 -16.88 -80.23 12.39
C GLY A 301 -15.44 -80.71 12.31
N PRO A 302 -14.56 -80.33 13.27
CA PRO A 302 -13.31 -81.06 13.44
C PRO A 302 -13.69 -82.51 13.71
N ASP A 303 -12.99 -83.44 13.07
CA ASP A 303 -12.78 -84.69 13.80
C ASP A 303 -11.83 -84.32 14.94
N ILE A 304 -12.42 -84.10 16.12
CA ILE A 304 -11.76 -83.52 17.31
C ILE A 304 -10.49 -84.31 17.68
N PHE A 305 -10.35 -85.54 17.18
CA PHE A 305 -9.22 -86.43 17.43
C PHE A 305 -8.21 -86.55 16.27
N ALA A 306 -8.50 -86.08 15.06
CA ALA A 306 -7.66 -86.33 13.88
C ALA A 306 -7.03 -85.07 13.24
N GLY A 307 -7.38 -83.86 13.68
CA GLY A 307 -6.85 -82.61 13.10
C GLY A 307 -7.33 -82.34 11.66
N VAL A 308 -8.45 -82.96 11.27
CA VAL A 308 -9.05 -82.85 9.94
C VAL A 308 -10.35 -82.07 10.02
N ASN A 309 -10.53 -81.10 9.13
CA ASN A 309 -11.79 -80.42 8.91
C ASN A 309 -12.65 -81.23 7.93
N LYS A 310 -13.91 -81.51 8.27
CA LYS A 310 -14.82 -82.31 7.44
C LYS A 310 -16.08 -81.53 7.11
N PHE A 311 -16.50 -81.62 5.85
CA PHE A 311 -17.78 -81.14 5.36
C PHE A 311 -18.69 -82.35 5.16
N THR A 312 -19.52 -82.67 6.15
CA THR A 312 -20.35 -83.89 6.12
C THR A 312 -21.79 -83.54 5.82
N LEU A 313 -22.32 -84.12 4.74
CA LEU A 313 -23.73 -84.07 4.38
C LEU A 313 -24.56 -84.80 5.44
N VAL A 314 -25.58 -84.16 6.02
CA VAL A 314 -26.41 -84.75 7.08
C VAL A 314 -27.89 -84.66 6.71
N GLY A 315 -28.63 -85.75 6.92
CA GLY A 315 -30.10 -85.77 6.78
C GLY A 315 -30.63 -85.45 5.38
N SER A 316 -29.79 -85.48 4.35
CA SER A 316 -30.14 -85.13 2.96
C SER A 316 -29.28 -85.90 1.97
N SER A 317 -29.77 -86.12 0.75
CA SER A 317 -29.00 -86.70 -0.35
C SER A 317 -28.67 -85.64 -1.41
N LEU A 318 -27.65 -85.88 -2.22
CA LEU A 318 -27.32 -85.11 -3.41
C LEU A 318 -27.52 -85.98 -4.65
N SER A 319 -28.18 -85.43 -5.66
CA SER A 319 -28.51 -86.14 -6.88
C SER A 319 -27.48 -85.81 -7.96
N GLN A 320 -27.14 -86.79 -8.78
CA GLN A 320 -26.21 -86.58 -9.90
C GLN A 320 -26.74 -85.52 -10.90
N ASN A 321 -25.84 -84.90 -11.65
CA ASN A 321 -26.10 -83.91 -12.68
C ASN A 321 -26.80 -82.63 -12.19
N ILE A 322 -26.67 -82.29 -10.90
CA ILE A 322 -27.21 -81.07 -10.31
C ILE A 322 -26.09 -80.22 -9.73
N VAL A 323 -26.22 -78.89 -9.87
CA VAL A 323 -25.38 -77.89 -9.20
C VAL A 323 -26.03 -77.45 -7.89
N TYR A 324 -25.23 -77.43 -6.84
CA TYR A 324 -25.61 -77.03 -5.50
C TYR A 324 -24.76 -75.83 -5.07
N HIS A 325 -25.36 -74.66 -4.90
CA HIS A 325 -24.71 -73.41 -4.52
C HIS A 325 -24.65 -73.25 -3.02
N LEU A 326 -23.50 -72.81 -2.53
CA LEU A 326 -23.23 -72.42 -1.15
C LEU A 326 -23.04 -70.91 -1.11
N ALA A 327 -24.04 -70.21 -0.54
CA ALA A 327 -23.90 -68.80 -0.24
C ALA A 327 -22.76 -68.58 0.78
N GLN A 328 -22.20 -67.37 0.78
CA GLN A 328 -21.19 -67.01 1.75
C GLN A 328 -21.74 -67.16 3.18
N VAL A 329 -21.04 -67.96 3.98
CA VAL A 329 -21.40 -68.19 5.39
C VAL A 329 -20.16 -68.21 6.25
N VAL A 330 -20.31 -67.72 7.49
CA VAL A 330 -19.28 -67.81 8.52
C VAL A 330 -19.38 -69.20 9.16
N VAL A 331 -18.29 -69.96 9.14
CA VAL A 331 -18.25 -71.33 9.68
C VAL A 331 -17.66 -71.42 11.09
N GLY A 332 -17.03 -70.35 11.56
CA GLY A 332 -16.51 -70.27 12.93
C GLY A 332 -15.48 -69.17 13.11
N LYS A 333 -14.99 -69.04 14.35
CA LYS A 333 -13.82 -68.20 14.65
C LYS A 333 -12.56 -68.92 14.21
N ALA A 334 -11.64 -68.22 13.57
CA ALA A 334 -10.35 -68.79 13.21
C ALA A 334 -9.54 -69.06 14.47
N LYS A 335 -8.86 -70.21 14.52
CA LYS A 335 -7.86 -70.49 15.54
C LYS A 335 -6.77 -69.41 15.49
N VAL A 336 -6.40 -68.90 16.65
CA VAL A 336 -5.31 -67.93 16.86
C VAL A 336 -3.99 -68.67 16.86
#